data_AF-A0A510BCY8-F1
#
_entry.id   AF-A0A510BCY8-F1
#
_cell.length_a   1.000
_cell.length_b   1.000
_cell.length_c   1.000
_cell.angle_alpha   90.00
_cell.angle_beta   90.00
_cell.angle_gamma   90.00
#
_symmetry.space_group_name_H-M   'P 1'
#
loop_
_entity.id
_entity.type
_entity.pdbx_description
1 polymer ?
#
loop_
_entity_poly.entity_id
_entity_poly.type
_entity_poly.pdbx_seq_one_letter_code
_entity_poly.pdbx_strand_id
1 'polypeptide(L)' 'MDEKTKETLLVDIAPYIEDIEFFKELLEKSKDIEDLKRRLKELLEREEDITRKTDIKIILSKIESTP' A
#
# COMPACT_ATOMS: atom_id res chain seq x y z
N MET A 1 -5.58 -9.38 7.09
CA MET A 1 -6.15 -8.09 7.53
C MET A 1 -7.66 -8.22 7.41
N ASP A 2 -8.45 -7.66 8.32
CA ASP A 2 -9.91 -7.73 8.18
C ASP A 2 -10.41 -6.84 7.04
N GLU A 3 -11.57 -7.20 6.49
CA GLU A 3 -12.13 -6.56 5.29
C GLU A 3 -12.40 -5.08 5.48
N LYS A 4 -12.90 -4.68 6.65
CA LYS A 4 -13.21 -3.28 6.96
C LYS A 4 -11.93 -2.42 6.93
N THR A 5 -10.83 -2.93 7.47
CA THR A 5 -9.54 -2.24 7.43
C THR A 5 -9.03 -2.11 5.99
N LYS A 6 -9.14 -3.16 5.18
CA LYS A 6 -8.74 -3.10 3.75
C LYS A 6 -9.56 -2.07 2.98
N GLU A 7 -10.89 -2.07 3.12
CA GLU A 7 -11.78 -1.12 2.46
C GLU A 7 -11.45 0.33 2.84
N THR A 8 -11.23 0.57 4.14
CA THR A 8 -10.86 1.91 4.65
C THR A 8 -9.57 2.40 4.00
N LEU A 9 -8.52 1.57 4.01
CA LEU A 9 -7.25 1.90 3.38
C LEU A 9 -7.40 2.16 1.89
N LEU A 10 -8.18 1.33 1.19
CA LEU A 10 -8.40 1.47 -0.25
C LEU A 10 -9.08 2.80 -0.56
N VAL A 11 -10.14 3.16 0.15
CA VAL A 11 -10.84 4.44 -0.04
C VAL A 11 -9.94 5.63 0.26
N ASP A 12 -9.14 5.54 1.33
CA ASP A 12 -8.29 6.65 1.77
C ASP A 12 -7.07 6.86 0.86
N ILE A 13 -6.56 5.81 0.23
CA ILE A 13 -5.28 5.87 -0.51
C ILE A 13 -5.49 5.86 -2.03
N ALA A 14 -6.53 5.21 -2.55
CA ALA A 14 -6.81 5.12 -3.98
C ALA A 14 -6.80 6.48 -4.73
N PRO A 15 -7.28 7.60 -4.15
CA PRO A 15 -7.23 8.91 -4.83
C PRO A 15 -5.82 9.47 -5.06
N TYR A 16 -4.79 8.88 -4.44
CA TYR A 16 -3.42 9.39 -4.45
C TYR A 16 -2.45 8.51 -5.26
N ILE A 17 -2.89 7.36 -5.74
CA ILE A 17 -2.04 6.40 -6.46
C ILE A 17 -2.57 6.17 -7.88
N GLU A 18 -1.68 5.81 -8.79
CA GLU A 18 -2.05 5.49 -10.16
C GLU A 18 -2.54 4.03 -10.28
N ASP A 19 -1.83 3.10 -9.65
CA ASP A 19 -2.10 1.66 -9.74
C ASP A 19 -2.91 1.13 -8.54
N ILE A 20 -4.23 1.34 -8.61
CA ILE A 20 -5.17 0.88 -7.58
C ILE A 20 -5.22 -0.66 -7.49
N GLU A 21 -5.10 -1.37 -8.63
CA GLU A 21 -5.15 -2.83 -8.65
C GLU A 21 -3.92 -3.44 -7.97
N PHE A 22 -2.73 -2.86 -8.18
CA PHE A 22 -1.54 -3.20 -7.40
C PHE A 22 -1.80 -3.09 -5.90
N PHE A 23 -2.41 -1.99 -5.46
CA PHE A 23 -2.66 -1.78 -4.05
C PHE A 23 -3.68 -2.78 -3.49
N LYS A 24 -4.77 -3.07 -4.20
CA LYS A 24 -5.75 -4.11 -3.84
C LYS A 24 -5.09 -5.48 -3.68
N GLU A 25 -4.27 -5.88 -4.65
CA GLU A 25 -3.54 -7.15 -4.55
C GLU A 25 -2.62 -7.20 -3.32
N LEU A 26 -2.00 -6.06 -2.98
CA LEU A 26 -1.14 -5.96 -1.82
C LEU A 26 -1.92 -6.14 -0.51
N LEU A 27 -3.11 -5.54 -0.42
CA LEU A 27 -4.02 -5.69 0.72
C LEU A 27 -4.48 -7.15 0.89
N GLU A 28 -4.81 -7.83 -0.21
CA GLU A 28 -5.19 -9.25 -0.19
C GLU A 28 -4.05 -10.17 0.28
N LYS A 29 -2.81 -9.85 -0.11
CA LYS A 29 -1.63 -10.64 0.27
C LYS A 29 -1.13 -10.34 1.69
N SER A 30 -1.65 -9.29 2.34
CA SER A 30 -1.14 -8.80 3.63
C SER A 30 -1.92 -9.33 4.83
N LYS A 31 -1.21 -9.88 5.81
CA LYS A 31 -1.82 -10.44 7.02
C LYS A 31 -2.34 -9.35 7.97
N ASP A 32 -1.64 -8.24 8.05
CA ASP A 32 -1.93 -7.09 8.90
C ASP A 32 -1.19 -5.86 8.37
N ILE A 33 -1.31 -4.72 9.05
CA ILE A 33 -0.69 -3.45 8.66
C ILE A 33 0.85 -3.54 8.67
N GLU A 34 1.44 -4.27 9.62
CA GLU A 34 2.89 -4.40 9.71
C GLU A 34 3.44 -5.30 8.60
N ASP A 35 2.73 -6.37 8.23
CA ASP A 35 3.04 -7.20 7.06
C ASP A 35 2.95 -6.38 5.76
N LEU A 36 1.94 -5.52 5.63
CA LEU A 36 1.78 -4.61 4.50
C LEU A 36 2.96 -3.62 4.41
N LYS A 37 3.32 -2.96 5.51
CA LYS A 37 4.47 -2.05 5.57
C LYS A 37 5.77 -2.76 5.20
N ARG A 38 6.01 -3.97 5.72
CA ARG A 38 7.21 -4.75 5.41
C ARG A 38 7.27 -5.07 3.91
N ARG A 39 6.19 -5.57 3.32
CA ARG A 39 6.10 -5.88 1.89
C ARG A 39 6.34 -4.67 1.00
N LEU A 40 5.77 -3.51 1.36
CA LEU A 40 6.00 -2.25 0.65
C LEU A 40 7.46 -1.82 0.69
N LYS A 41 8.12 -1.93 1.85
CA LYS A 41 9.56 -1.62 2.00
C LYS A 41 10.42 -2.55 1.16
N GLU A 42 10.17 -3.86 1.20
CA GLU A 42 10.85 -4.86 0.36
C GLU A 42 10.63 -4.61 -1.14
N LEU A 43 9.42 -4.21 -1.54
CA LEU A 43 9.12 -3.84 -2.93
C LEU A 43 9.85 -2.57 -3.36
N LEU A 44 9.91 -1.56 -2.50
CA LEU A 44 10.55 -0.28 -2.79
C LEU A 44 12.05 -0.42 -3.09
N GLU A 45 12.73 -1.36 -2.42
CA GLU A 45 14.15 -1.64 -2.61
C GLU A 45 14.49 -2.20 -4.00
N ARG A 46 13.54 -2.93 -4.61
CA ARG A 46 13.77 -3.65 -5.88
C ARG A 46 12.99 -3.12 -7.07
N GLU A 47 11.97 -2.30 -6.84
CA GLU A 47 11.17 -1.71 -7.91
C GLU A 47 12.06 -0.80 -8.77
N GLU A 48 11.88 -0.80 -10.08
CA GLU A 48 12.62 0.09 -10.99
C GLU A 48 11.68 1.11 -11.64
N ASP A 49 10.38 0.76 -11.75
CA ASP A 49 9.36 1.64 -12.28
C ASP A 49 9.14 2.86 -11.36
N ILE A 50 9.29 4.05 -11.93
CA ILE A 50 9.22 5.32 -11.17
C ILE A 50 7.80 5.60 -10.67
N THR A 51 6.79 5.27 -11.48
CA THR A 51 5.38 5.43 -11.12
C THR A 51 5.04 4.52 -9.96
N ARG A 52 5.36 3.23 -10.05
CA ARG A 52 5.11 2.26 -8.99
C ARG A 52 5.91 2.55 -7.72
N LYS A 53 7.16 3.02 -7.84
CA LYS A 53 7.93 3.54 -6.70
C LYS A 53 7.23 4.69 -6.00
N THR A 54 6.64 5.60 -6.76
CA THR A 54 5.92 6.76 -6.21
C THR A 54 4.66 6.31 -5.48
N ASP A 55 3.87 5.42 -6.09
CA ASP A 55 2.69 4.82 -5.46
C ASP A 55 3.06 4.11 -4.14
N ILE A 56 4.10 3.27 -4.14
CA ILE A 56 4.58 2.58 -2.93
C ILE A 56 4.93 3.58 -1.82
N LYS A 57 5.62 4.68 -2.14
CA LYS A 57 5.96 5.73 -1.16
C LYS A 57 4.73 6.44 -0.61
N ILE A 58 3.75 6.74 -1.46
CA ILE A 58 2.48 7.36 -1.06
C ILE A 58 1.72 6.44 -0.11
N ILE A 59 1.59 5.16 -0.46
CA ILE A 59 0.93 4.15 0.36
C ILE A 59 1.62 4.06 1.74
N LEU A 60 2.95 3.91 1.77
CA LEU A 60 3.72 3.87 3.02
C LEU A 60 3.49 5.11 3.88
N SER A 61 3.60 6.30 3.28
CA SER A 61 3.44 7.56 3.98
C SER A 61 2.04 7.70 4.60
N LYS A 62 0.99 7.30 3.88
CA LYS A 62 -0.40 7.35 4.38
C LYS A 62 -0.60 6.39 5.56
N ILE A 63 -0.14 5.15 5.44
CA ILE A 63 -0.26 4.14 6.50
C ILE A 63 0.52 4.55 7.76
N GLU A 64 1.71 5.14 7.60
CA GLU A 64 2.53 5.62 8.73
C GLU A 64 1.98 6.91 9.36
N SER A 65 1.14 7.65 8.64
CA SER A 65 0.47 8.87 9.14
C SER A 65 -0.86 8.58 9.83
N THR A 66 -1.38 7.35 9.74
CA THR A 66 -2.57 6.92 10.47
C THR A 66 -2.17 6.62 11.93
N PRO A 67 -2.73 7.33 12.93
CA PRO A 67 -2.39 7.14 14.35
C PRO A 67 -2.83 5.80 14.93
#